data_AF-A0A258IAG5-F1
#
_entry.id   AF-A0A258IAG5-F1
#
_cell.length_a   1.000
_cell.length_b   1.000
_cell.length_c   1.000
_cell.angle_alpha   90.00
_cell.angle_beta   90.00
_cell.angle_gamma   90.00
#
_symmetry.space_group_name_H-M   'P 1'
#
loop_
_entity.id
_entity.type
_entity.pdbx_description
1 polymer ?
#
loop_
_entity_poly.entity_id
_entity_poly.type
_entity_poly.pdbx_seq_one_letter_code
_entity_poly.pdbx_strand_id
1 'polypeptide(L)'
;MRFGFCLLAAVFAAAPGAAFAGELSGSVIDARGLPVAGIEVSLGDSDQLTQTDGEGRYTFADVAAGEASLAVRKANGDVQRAFAQVAAEGVTRRDVFLVSAGALSAVLAPAQPEADVDLSETLRLADQMVDAVRGERAAWRWNDREA
;
A
#
# COMPACT_ATOMS: atom_id res chain seq x y z
N MET A 1 -50.69 -24.92 -35.63
CA MET A 1 -49.82 -23.85 -36.19
C MET A 1 -48.76 -23.50 -35.15
N ARG A 2 -47.46 -23.61 -35.53
CA ARG A 2 -46.24 -23.02 -34.92
C ARG A 2 -45.86 -23.55 -33.51
N PHE A 3 -44.89 -24.46 -33.33
CA PHE A 3 -43.41 -24.36 -33.48
C PHE A 3 -42.78 -23.10 -32.86
N GLY A 4 -41.90 -23.31 -31.87
CA GLY A 4 -41.05 -22.30 -31.24
C GLY A 4 -40.50 -22.85 -29.91
N PHE A 5 -39.71 -23.92 -29.94
CA PHE A 5 -38.25 -23.93 -30.08
C PHE A 5 -37.54 -23.37 -28.84
N CYS A 6 -36.94 -24.29 -28.10
CA CYS A 6 -35.99 -24.08 -27.02
C CYS A 6 -35.00 -22.96 -27.32
N LEU A 7 -34.81 -22.07 -26.36
CA LEU A 7 -33.48 -21.55 -26.08
C LEU A 7 -33.28 -21.63 -24.57
N LEU A 8 -32.92 -22.84 -24.14
CA LEU A 8 -32.06 -23.03 -22.99
C LEU A 8 -30.84 -22.14 -23.24
N ALA A 9 -30.84 -20.95 -22.63
CA ALA A 9 -29.60 -20.24 -22.38
C ALA A 9 -28.88 -21.03 -21.28
N ALA A 10 -28.32 -22.18 -21.65
CA ALA A 10 -27.21 -22.74 -20.92
C ALA A 10 -26.07 -21.76 -21.13
N VAL A 11 -25.95 -20.80 -20.22
CA VAL A 11 -24.67 -20.14 -19.98
C VAL A 11 -23.74 -21.28 -19.60
N PHE A 12 -22.94 -21.70 -20.56
CA PHE A 12 -21.84 -22.61 -20.32
C PHE A 12 -20.92 -21.84 -19.37
N ALA A 13 -21.06 -22.08 -18.07
CA ALA A 13 -20.03 -21.73 -17.12
C ALA A 13 -18.78 -22.43 -17.64
N ALA A 14 -17.90 -21.67 -18.28
CA ALA A 14 -16.57 -22.14 -18.59
C ALA A 14 -15.96 -22.49 -17.24
N ALA A 15 -15.96 -23.78 -16.90
CA ALA A 15 -15.05 -24.27 -15.89
C ALA A 15 -13.67 -23.77 -16.32
N PRO A 16 -12.91 -23.05 -15.48
CA PRO A 16 -11.53 -22.76 -15.80
C PRO A 16 -10.87 -24.12 -16.01
N GLY A 17 -10.64 -24.47 -17.27
CA GLY A 17 -9.78 -25.58 -17.60
C GLY A 17 -8.43 -25.22 -17.00
N ALA A 18 -8.00 -26.00 -16.00
CA ALA A 18 -6.65 -25.94 -15.50
C ALA A 18 -5.72 -26.17 -16.70
N ALA A 19 -5.24 -25.08 -17.29
CA ALA A 19 -4.52 -25.10 -18.54
C ALA A 19 -3.16 -24.47 -18.30
N PHE A 20 -2.20 -25.37 -18.17
CA PHE A 20 -0.76 -25.17 -18.28
C PHE A 20 -0.07 -24.37 -17.17
N ALA A 21 1.19 -24.77 -16.98
CA ALA A 21 2.06 -24.39 -15.90
C ALA A 21 2.86 -23.17 -16.38
N GLY A 22 2.47 -21.98 -15.94
CA GLY A 22 3.19 -20.73 -16.20
C GLY A 22 4.36 -20.55 -15.25
N GLU A 23 5.28 -19.65 -15.58
CA GLU A 23 6.30 -19.19 -14.64
C GLU A 23 5.80 -17.92 -13.95
N LEU A 24 5.98 -17.81 -12.63
CA LEU A 24 5.75 -16.58 -11.88
C LEU A 24 7.08 -16.10 -11.30
N SER A 25 7.55 -14.94 -11.73
CA SER A 25 8.79 -14.35 -11.24
C SER A 25 8.62 -12.89 -10.87
N GLY A 26 9.54 -12.37 -10.07
CA GLY A 26 9.49 -10.99 -9.64
C GLY A 26 10.60 -10.63 -8.68
N SER A 27 10.53 -9.42 -8.13
CA SER A 27 11.47 -8.93 -7.11
C SER A 27 10.74 -8.49 -5.84
N VAL A 28 11.36 -8.70 -4.69
CA VAL A 28 10.90 -8.17 -3.41
C VAL A 28 11.75 -6.95 -3.04
N ILE A 29 11.08 -5.84 -2.77
CA ILE A 29 11.70 -4.52 -2.56
C ILE A 29 11.20 -3.96 -1.22
N ASP A 30 12.09 -3.41 -0.39
CA ASP A 30 11.72 -2.78 0.87
C ASP A 30 11.16 -1.36 0.68
N ALA A 31 10.70 -0.76 1.79
CA ALA A 31 10.16 0.61 1.77
C ALA A 31 11.18 1.70 1.39
N ARG A 32 12.49 1.39 1.38
CA ARG A 32 13.56 2.29 0.94
C ARG A 32 13.90 2.10 -0.54
N GLY A 33 13.20 1.21 -1.24
CA GLY A 33 13.48 0.88 -2.63
C GLY A 33 14.65 -0.09 -2.82
N LEU A 34 15.12 -0.75 -1.75
CA LEU A 34 16.23 -1.69 -1.82
C LEU A 34 15.72 -3.12 -2.02
N PRO A 35 16.36 -3.93 -2.89
CA PRO A 35 16.02 -5.34 -3.02
C PRO A 35 16.29 -6.09 -1.72
N VAL A 36 15.40 -7.04 -1.40
CA VAL A 36 15.49 -7.84 -0.17
C VAL A 36 15.86 -9.27 -0.52
N ALA A 37 17.06 -9.68 -0.11
CA ALA A 37 17.57 -11.03 -0.29
C ALA A 37 17.19 -11.97 0.87
N GLY A 38 17.09 -13.27 0.59
CA GLY A 38 16.87 -14.31 1.60
C GLY A 38 15.49 -14.28 2.26
N ILE A 39 14.54 -13.52 1.72
CA ILE A 39 13.16 -13.51 2.21
C ILE A 39 12.39 -14.71 1.66
N GLU A 40 11.62 -15.37 2.52
CA GLU A 40 10.75 -16.49 2.14
C GLU A 40 9.49 -15.96 1.44
N VAL A 41 9.22 -16.54 0.27
CA VAL A 41 8.00 -16.31 -0.52
C VAL A 41 7.32 -17.66 -0.71
N SER A 42 6.03 -17.74 -0.40
CA SER A 42 5.20 -18.92 -0.66
C SER A 42 4.11 -18.60 -1.68
N LEU A 43 3.71 -19.61 -2.45
CA LEU A 43 2.71 -19.49 -3.50
C LEU A 43 1.42 -20.24 -3.13
N GLY A 44 0.29 -19.53 -3.15
CA GLY A 44 -1.01 -20.07 -2.82
C GLY A 44 -1.12 -20.54 -1.36
N ASP A 45 -2.05 -21.46 -1.14
CA ASP A 45 -2.09 -22.33 0.04
C ASP A 45 -1.25 -23.62 -0.19
N SER A 46 -0.39 -23.63 -1.21
CA SER A 46 0.45 -24.78 -1.55
C SER A 46 1.78 -24.74 -0.80
N ASP A 47 2.45 -25.90 -0.73
CA ASP A 47 3.79 -26.02 -0.12
C ASP A 47 4.93 -25.51 -1.03
N GLN A 48 4.63 -24.81 -2.13
CA GLN A 48 5.67 -24.18 -2.95
C GLN A 48 6.23 -22.95 -2.23
N LEU A 49 7.47 -23.09 -1.77
CA LEU A 49 8.26 -22.05 -1.12
C LEU A 49 9.53 -21.78 -1.93
N THR A 50 9.93 -20.52 -1.97
CA THR A 50 11.21 -20.09 -2.53
C THR A 50 11.81 -18.98 -1.66
N GLN A 51 13.09 -18.71 -1.85
CA GLN A 51 13.76 -17.57 -1.22
C GLN A 51 14.27 -16.63 -2.29
N THR A 52 14.21 -15.34 -1.97
CA THR A 52 14.77 -14.31 -2.85
C THR A 52 16.29 -14.39 -2.93
N ASP A 53 16.83 -14.18 -4.12
CA ASP A 53 18.28 -14.13 -4.37
C ASP A 53 18.93 -12.84 -3.86
N GLY A 54 20.25 -12.68 -4.09
CA GLY A 54 21.01 -11.49 -3.68
C GLY A 54 20.56 -10.18 -4.33
N GLU A 55 19.80 -10.24 -5.43
CA GLU A 55 19.20 -9.10 -6.10
C GLU A 55 17.70 -8.98 -5.80
N GLY A 56 17.21 -9.74 -4.81
CA GLY A 56 15.83 -9.73 -4.35
C GLY A 56 14.85 -10.43 -5.28
N ARG A 57 15.32 -11.20 -6.27
CA ARG A 57 14.46 -11.91 -7.23
C ARG A 57 13.98 -13.24 -6.71
N TYR A 58 12.76 -13.60 -7.07
CA TYR A 58 12.18 -14.91 -6.83
C TYR A 58 11.55 -15.45 -8.13
N THR A 59 11.49 -16.78 -8.23
CA THR A 59 10.86 -17.48 -9.35
C THR A 59 10.16 -18.73 -8.83
N PHE A 60 8.94 -18.95 -9.33
CA PHE A 60 8.19 -20.19 -9.24
C PHE A 60 7.96 -20.72 -10.64
N ALA A 61 8.39 -21.95 -10.88
CA ALA A 61 8.05 -22.70 -12.07
C ALA A 61 6.75 -23.49 -11.83
N ASP A 62 6.13 -23.90 -12.93
CA ASP A 62 4.98 -24.80 -12.96
C ASP A 62 3.75 -24.29 -12.17
N VAL A 63 3.48 -22.99 -12.26
CA VAL A 63 2.35 -22.36 -11.58
C VAL A 63 1.07 -22.51 -12.38
N ALA A 64 0.02 -23.01 -11.73
CA ALA A 64 -1.30 -23.12 -12.35
C ALA A 64 -1.81 -21.75 -12.83
N ALA A 65 -2.29 -21.69 -14.06
CA ALA A 65 -2.96 -20.52 -14.60
C ALA A 65 -4.17 -20.12 -13.74
N GLY A 66 -4.33 -18.82 -13.51
CA GLY A 66 -5.41 -18.32 -12.66
C GLY A 66 -4.94 -17.30 -11.63
N GLU A 67 -5.82 -17.01 -10.66
CA GLU A 67 -5.48 -16.16 -9.53
C GLU A 67 -4.55 -16.93 -8.58
N ALA A 68 -3.36 -16.39 -8.35
CA ALA A 68 -2.40 -16.91 -7.39
C ALA A 68 -2.18 -15.88 -6.27
N SER A 69 -2.14 -16.36 -5.03
CA SER A 69 -1.72 -15.57 -3.88
C SER A 69 -0.24 -15.80 -3.60
N LEU A 70 0.48 -14.76 -3.20
CA LEU A 70 1.87 -14.82 -2.78
C LEU A 70 1.91 -14.39 -1.32
N ALA A 71 2.58 -15.15 -0.46
CA ALA A 71 2.81 -14.78 0.94
C ALA A 71 4.30 -14.55 1.16
N VAL A 72 4.67 -13.31 1.48
CA VAL A 72 6.05 -12.92 1.76
C VAL A 72 6.22 -12.79 3.26
N ARG A 73 7.08 -13.62 3.85
CA ARG A 73 7.34 -13.64 5.29
C ARG A 73 8.46 -12.67 5.64
N LYS A 74 8.11 -11.56 6.30
CA LYS A 74 9.06 -10.55 6.77
C LYS A 74 9.91 -11.07 7.91
N ALA A 75 11.08 -10.45 8.12
CA ALA A 75 12.00 -10.79 9.20
C ALA A 75 11.39 -10.65 10.61
N ASN A 76 10.38 -9.80 10.78
CA ASN A 76 9.65 -9.63 12.03
C ASN A 76 8.53 -10.68 12.25
N GLY A 77 8.37 -11.65 11.34
CA GLY A 77 7.35 -12.70 11.39
C GLY A 77 6.02 -12.34 10.71
N ASP A 78 5.81 -11.08 10.34
CA ASP A 78 4.62 -10.66 9.60
C ASP A 78 4.57 -11.30 8.21
N VAL A 79 3.38 -11.62 7.72
CA VAL A 79 3.17 -12.06 6.35
C VAL A 79 2.46 -10.98 5.57
N GLN A 80 3.05 -10.57 4.45
CA GLN A 80 2.39 -9.71 3.47
C GLN A 80 1.88 -10.55 2.31
N ARG A 81 0.59 -10.42 2.00
CA ARG A 81 -0.01 -11.09 0.84
C ARG A 81 -0.05 -10.18 -0.37
N ALA A 82 0.30 -10.73 -1.52
CA ALA A 82 0.11 -10.13 -2.84
C ALA A 82 -0.67 -11.11 -3.72
N PHE A 83 -1.34 -10.60 -4.75
CA PHE A 83 -2.06 -11.43 -5.72
C PHE A 83 -1.50 -11.18 -7.11
N ALA A 84 -1.51 -12.22 -7.95
CA ALA A 84 -1.11 -12.18 -9.35
C ALA A 84 -2.08 -13.01 -10.19
N GLN A 85 -2.34 -12.57 -11.42
CA GLN A 85 -3.05 -13.37 -12.41
C GLN A 85 -2.01 -14.07 -13.28
N VAL A 86 -1.84 -15.37 -13.08
CA VAL A 86 -0.88 -16.19 -13.82
C VAL A 86 -1.47 -16.56 -15.17
N ALA A 87 -0.76 -16.21 -16.24
CA ALA A 87 -1.12 -16.60 -17.59
C ALA A 87 -0.94 -18.12 -17.79
N ALA A 88 -1.72 -18.70 -18.71
CA ALA A 88 -1.63 -20.11 -19.05
C ALA A 88 -0.26 -20.53 -19.61
N GLU A 89 0.45 -19.60 -20.24
CA GLU A 89 1.76 -19.83 -20.82
C GLU A 89 2.64 -18.59 -20.64
N GLY A 90 3.96 -18.83 -20.55
CA GLY A 90 4.97 -17.77 -20.44
C GLY A 90 5.29 -17.35 -19.01
N VAL A 91 5.95 -16.19 -18.89
CA VAL A 91 6.41 -15.63 -17.62
C VAL A 91 5.48 -14.51 -17.18
N THR A 92 4.82 -14.72 -16.05
CA THR A 92 4.07 -13.69 -15.34
C THR A 92 5.02 -12.97 -14.39
N ARG A 93 5.11 -11.63 -14.50
CA ARG A 93 5.94 -10.83 -13.61
C ARG A 93 5.12 -10.18 -12.49
N ARG A 94 5.54 -10.38 -11.24
CA ARG A 94 4.93 -9.75 -10.07
C ARG A 94 5.95 -9.23 -9.07
N ASP A 95 6.21 -7.93 -9.07
CA ASP A 95 7.06 -7.34 -8.03
C ASP A 95 6.25 -7.08 -6.75
N VAL A 96 6.89 -7.24 -5.59
CA VAL A 96 6.29 -7.08 -4.25
C VAL A 96 7.05 -6.01 -3.48
N PHE A 97 6.34 -4.93 -3.13
CA PHE A 97 6.87 -3.87 -2.26
C PHE A 97 6.44 -4.12 -0.83
N LEU A 98 7.41 -4.30 0.07
CA LEU A 98 7.13 -4.54 1.48
C LEU A 98 6.64 -3.26 2.16
N VAL A 99 5.45 -3.36 2.75
CA VAL A 99 4.83 -2.28 3.50
C VAL A 99 4.95 -2.60 4.99
N SER A 100 5.43 -1.62 5.76
CA SER A 100 5.42 -1.72 7.22
C SER A 100 4.01 -1.51 7.76
N ALA A 101 3.67 -2.18 8.87
CA ALA A 101 2.37 -1.99 9.52
C ALA A 101 2.11 -0.52 9.87
N GLY A 102 3.15 0.22 10.28
CA GLY A 102 3.07 1.66 10.56
C GLY A 102 2.76 2.50 9.31
N ALA A 103 3.41 2.23 8.17
CA ALA A 103 3.13 2.95 6.93
C ALA A 103 1.71 2.68 6.43
N LEU A 104 1.27 1.41 6.47
CA LEU A 104 -0.10 1.06 6.12
C LEU A 104 -1.11 1.73 7.06
N SER A 105 -0.83 1.73 8.37
CA SER A 105 -1.68 2.41 9.36
C SER A 105 -1.77 3.91 9.13
N ALA A 106 -0.68 4.57 8.73
CA ALA A 106 -0.69 6.00 8.43
C ALA A 106 -1.51 6.32 7.17
N VAL A 107 -1.45 5.46 6.15
CA VAL A 107 -2.25 5.61 4.92
C VAL A 107 -3.73 5.34 5.15
N LEU A 108 -4.06 4.39 6.03
CA LEU A 108 -5.44 4.03 6.35
C LEU A 108 -6.06 4.88 7.47
N ALA A 109 -5.24 5.66 8.19
CA ALA A 109 -5.75 6.57 9.19
C ALA A 109 -6.73 7.53 8.50
N PRO A 110 -7.90 7.81 9.10
CA PRO A 110 -8.75 8.86 8.59
C PRO A 110 -7.91 10.13 8.51
N ALA A 111 -8.00 10.86 7.39
CA ALA A 111 -7.42 12.19 7.31
C ALA A 111 -7.88 12.93 8.57
N GLN A 112 -6.95 13.21 9.49
CA GLN A 112 -7.29 14.00 10.65
C GLN A 112 -7.87 15.29 10.06
N PRO A 113 -9.12 15.66 10.38
CA PRO A 113 -9.57 16.99 10.01
C PRO A 113 -8.50 17.91 10.57
N GLU A 114 -7.84 18.66 9.69
CA GLU A 114 -6.83 19.65 10.09
C GLU A 114 -7.43 20.36 11.29
N ALA A 115 -6.74 20.25 12.43
CA ALA A 115 -7.27 20.56 13.75
C ALA A 115 -8.27 21.69 13.63
N ASP A 116 -9.54 21.46 14.01
CA ASP A 116 -10.60 22.47 13.95
C ASP A 116 -10.08 23.71 14.66
N VAL A 117 -9.51 24.64 13.89
CA VAL A 117 -8.84 25.81 14.43
C VAL A 117 -9.98 26.66 14.89
N ASP A 118 -10.25 26.61 16.20
CA ASP A 118 -11.31 27.41 16.79
C ASP A 118 -10.97 28.88 16.56
N LEU A 119 -11.62 29.45 15.54
CA LEU A 119 -11.43 30.83 15.14
C LEU A 119 -11.81 31.77 16.29
N SER A 120 -12.72 31.34 17.19
CA SER A 120 -13.11 32.14 18.35
C SER A 120 -11.97 32.22 19.37
N GLU A 121 -11.28 31.11 19.63
CA GLU A 121 -10.08 31.10 20.49
C GLU A 121 -8.93 31.87 19.86
N THR A 122 -8.74 31.72 18.56
CA THR A 122 -7.70 32.42 17.80
C THR A 122 -7.92 33.93 17.83
N LEU A 123 -9.16 34.39 17.60
CA LEU A 123 -9.51 35.82 17.66
C LEU A 123 -9.40 36.36 19.09
N ARG A 124 -9.78 35.57 20.10
CA ARG A 124 -9.64 35.95 21.52
C ARG A 124 -8.16 36.16 21.89
N LEU A 125 -7.27 35.27 21.46
CA LEU A 125 -5.84 35.39 21.69
C LEU A 125 -5.24 36.59 20.94
N ALA A 126 -5.67 36.83 19.71
CA ALA A 126 -5.23 37.98 18.93
C ALA A 126 -5.63 39.32 19.60
N ASP A 127 -6.86 39.42 20.11
CA ASP A 127 -7.34 40.59 20.84
C ASP A 127 -6.55 40.81 22.14
N GLN A 128 -6.30 39.74 22.90
CA GLN A 128 -5.45 39.80 24.10
C GLN A 128 -4.02 40.27 23.80
N MET A 129 -3.42 39.85 22.68
CA MET A 129 -2.10 40.34 22.27
C MET A 129 -2.11 41.82 21.90
N VAL A 130 -3.16 42.28 21.20
CA VAL A 130 -3.33 43.71 20.85
C VAL A 130 -3.49 44.57 22.10
N ASP A 131 -4.29 44.09 23.07
CA ASP A 131 -4.51 44.79 24.33
C ASP A 131 -3.29 44.77 25.24
N ALA A 132 -2.52 43.68 25.27
CA ALA A 132 -1.24 43.63 25.97
C ALA A 132 -0.27 44.68 25.41
N VAL A 133 -0.17 44.78 24.08
CA VAL A 133 0.67 45.77 23.39
C VAL A 133 0.17 47.21 23.59
N ARG A 134 -1.15 47.44 23.66
CA ARG A 134 -1.72 48.78 23.92
C ARG A 134 -1.63 49.19 25.39
N GLY A 135 -1.79 48.24 26.31
CA GLY A 135 -1.69 48.41 27.75
C GLY A 135 -0.25 48.68 28.21
N GLU A 136 0.72 48.03 27.58
CA GLU A 136 2.11 48.47 27.55
C GLU A 136 2.21 49.72 26.67
N ARG A 137 1.78 50.88 27.20
CA ARG A 137 2.16 52.17 26.61
C ARG A 137 3.67 52.17 26.43
N ALA A 138 4.09 51.93 25.19
CA ALA A 138 5.30 52.41 24.55
C ALA A 138 6.17 53.23 25.52
N ALA A 139 6.95 52.54 26.36
CA ALA A 139 8.06 53.14 27.06
C ALA A 139 9.19 53.36 26.05
N TRP A 140 8.88 54.00 24.93
CA TRP A 140 9.86 54.61 24.06
C TRP A 140 10.44 55.78 24.83
N ARG A 141 11.38 55.47 25.71
CA ARG A 141 12.27 56.46 26.30
C ARG A 141 13.21 56.87 25.17
N TRP A 142 12.81 57.91 24.43
CA TRP A 142 13.70 58.59 23.50
C TRP A 142 15.00 58.91 24.25
N ASN A 143 16.08 58.31 23.80
CA ASN A 143 17.42 58.52 24.35
C ASN A 143 18.01 59.71 23.62
N ASP A 144 17.55 60.89 24.00
CA ASP A 144 18.04 62.15 23.45
C ASP A 144 19.47 62.35 23.98
N ARG A 145 20.44 61.82 23.23
CA ARG A 145 21.84 62.19 23.37
C ARG A 145 22.06 63.42 22.49
N GLU A 146 21.80 64.59 23.04
CA GLU A 146 22.40 65.82 22.52
C GLU A 146 23.74 66.04 23.23
N ALA A 147 24.74 66.35 22.39
CA ALA A 147 26.14 66.57 22.73
C ALA A 147 26.41 68.04 23.11
#